data_AF-A0A835J2Q0-F1
#
_entry.id   AF-A0A835J2Q0-F1
#
_cell.length_a   1.000
_cell.length_b   1.000
_cell.length_c   1.000
_cell.angle_alpha   90.00
_cell.angle_beta   90.00
_cell.angle_gamma   90.00
#
_symmetry.space_group_name_H-M   'P 1'
#
loop_
_entity.id
_entity.type
_entity.pdbx_description
1 polymer ?
#
loop_
_entity_poly.entity_id
_entity_poly.type
_entity_poly.pdbx_seq_one_letter_code
_entity_poly.pdbx_strand_id
1 'polypeptide(L)'
;MDEMMRGQRGWRELAALGDKINKFTGMIEGLIWSPRGSGCHEQPDDWAFEEGPHSDFSGPTSGCTACVAIIRNNQLIVANAGDSRCVISRKGQAYNLSRDHKPDLEAEKERILKAGGFIHAGRVNGSLNLSRAIGDVEFKQNKFLPVEKQIVTANPDINTVELCDDDEFLVLACDGIWDCMSSQQLVDFIHEQLHSENKLSAVCERVLDRCLAPSTAGGEGCDNMTMIVVQFKKPIGSTASADENSSQPEPAGADSKPGKVN
;
A
#
# COMPACT_ATOMS: atom_id res chain seq x y z
N MET A 1 -12.68 11.02 -8.45
CA MET A 1 -13.10 9.60 -8.51
C MET A 1 -14.56 9.44 -8.10
N ASP A 2 -14.99 9.90 -6.92
CA ASP A 2 -16.38 9.71 -6.47
C ASP A 2 -17.44 10.39 -7.35
N GLU A 3 -17.16 11.58 -7.88
CA GLU A 3 -18.07 12.26 -8.82
C GLU A 3 -18.29 11.44 -10.10
N MET A 4 -17.26 10.72 -10.56
CA MET A 4 -17.35 9.85 -11.74
C MET A 4 -18.21 8.60 -11.49
N MET A 5 -18.53 8.32 -10.22
CA MET A 5 -19.33 7.16 -9.78
C MET A 5 -20.79 7.52 -9.52
N ARG A 6 -21.22 8.75 -9.83
CA ARG A 6 -22.62 9.20 -9.71
C ARG A 6 -23.30 9.31 -11.08
N GLY A 7 -24.63 9.46 -11.04
CA GLY A 7 -25.46 9.65 -12.23
C GLY A 7 -25.42 8.48 -13.20
N GLN A 8 -25.92 8.72 -14.41
CA GLN A 8 -26.10 7.67 -15.40
C GLN A 8 -24.78 7.01 -15.83
N ARG A 9 -23.68 7.77 -15.84
CA ARG A 9 -22.34 7.27 -16.16
C ARG A 9 -21.84 6.30 -15.09
N GLY A 10 -21.84 6.73 -13.83
CA GLY A 10 -21.40 5.89 -12.72
C GLY A 10 -22.18 4.59 -12.64
N TRP A 11 -23.49 4.66 -12.86
CA TRP A 11 -24.36 3.47 -12.92
C TRP A 11 -23.98 2.52 -14.06
N ARG A 12 -23.76 3.04 -15.28
CA ARG A 12 -23.38 2.22 -16.46
C ARG A 12 -22.05 1.50 -16.25
N GLU A 13 -21.03 2.21 -15.75
CA GLU A 13 -19.72 1.61 -15.48
C GLU A 13 -19.84 0.50 -14.43
N LEU A 14 -20.57 0.75 -13.34
CA LEU A 14 -20.82 -0.25 -12.30
C LEU A 14 -21.57 -1.47 -12.84
N ALA A 15 -22.60 -1.27 -13.66
CA ALA A 15 -23.36 -2.35 -14.28
C ALA A 15 -22.49 -3.20 -15.22
N ALA A 16 -21.67 -2.55 -16.06
CA ALA A 16 -20.75 -3.23 -16.97
C ALA A 16 -19.68 -4.05 -16.20
N LEU A 17 -19.22 -3.54 -15.05
CA LEU A 17 -18.35 -4.27 -14.13
C LEU A 17 -19.06 -5.49 -13.51
N GLY A 18 -20.30 -5.34 -13.05
CA GLY A 18 -21.10 -6.44 -12.50
C GLY A 18 -21.30 -7.57 -13.51
N ASP A 19 -21.64 -7.24 -14.75
CA ASP A 19 -21.81 -8.22 -15.83
C ASP A 19 -20.50 -8.93 -16.21
N LYS A 20 -19.36 -8.23 -16.11
CA LYS A 20 -18.04 -8.81 -16.33
C LYS A 20 -17.59 -9.70 -15.18
N ILE A 21 -17.85 -9.32 -13.93
CA ILE A 21 -17.53 -10.14 -12.74
C ILE A 21 -18.28 -11.47 -12.79
N ASN A 22 -19.56 -11.45 -13.20
CA ASN A 22 -20.35 -12.67 -13.41
C ASN A 22 -19.80 -13.59 -14.51
N LYS A 23 -18.99 -13.07 -15.43
CA LYS A 23 -18.27 -13.85 -16.45
C LYS A 23 -16.87 -14.26 -15.98
N PHE A 24 -16.24 -13.45 -15.13
CA PHE A 24 -14.87 -13.64 -14.65
C PHE A 24 -14.75 -14.71 -13.56
N THR A 25 -15.85 -15.04 -12.87
CA THR A 25 -15.95 -16.23 -11.99
C THR A 25 -15.62 -17.56 -12.68
N GLY A 26 -15.36 -17.58 -14.00
CA GLY A 26 -14.89 -18.74 -14.75
C GLY A 26 -13.42 -18.75 -15.20
N MET A 27 -12.64 -17.67 -15.11
CA MET A 27 -11.24 -17.65 -15.58
C MET A 27 -10.39 -16.64 -14.79
N ILE A 28 -9.39 -17.13 -14.05
CA ILE A 28 -8.33 -16.33 -13.44
C ILE A 28 -7.30 -16.03 -14.53
N GLU A 29 -7.29 -14.81 -15.07
CA GLU A 29 -6.06 -14.18 -15.58
C GLU A 29 -6.26 -12.68 -15.87
N GLY A 30 -5.23 -11.89 -15.53
CA GLY A 30 -5.29 -10.45 -15.39
C GLY A 30 -5.50 -9.67 -16.67
N LEU A 31 -6.24 -8.55 -16.55
CA LEU A 31 -6.24 -7.45 -17.50
C LEU A 31 -6.89 -6.22 -16.85
N ILE A 32 -6.10 -5.40 -16.16
CA ILE A 32 -6.47 -4.00 -15.91
C ILE A 32 -6.18 -3.25 -17.21
N TRP A 33 -7.12 -3.32 -18.16
CA TRP A 33 -7.09 -2.50 -19.36
C TRP A 33 -7.62 -1.11 -19.03
N SER A 34 -6.73 -0.13 -18.93
CA SER A 34 -7.12 1.29 -18.97
C SER A 34 -7.27 1.69 -20.45
N PRO A 35 -8.47 2.08 -20.93
CA PRO A 35 -8.65 2.48 -22.30
C PRO A 35 -8.10 3.90 -22.48
N ARG A 36 -6.77 4.05 -22.58
CA ARG A 36 -6.07 5.19 -23.19
C ARG A 36 -4.56 4.94 -23.17
N GLY A 37 -4.07 4.40 -24.28
CA GLY A 37 -2.66 4.40 -24.64
C GLY A 37 -2.52 4.78 -26.11
N SER A 38 -2.13 6.04 -26.34
CA SER A 38 -1.61 6.61 -27.59
C SER A 38 -2.53 6.80 -28.79
N GLY A 39 -2.79 8.08 -29.11
CA GLY A 39 -2.91 8.54 -30.50
C GLY A 39 -4.18 9.33 -30.84
N CYS A 40 -3.95 10.57 -31.29
CA CYS A 40 -4.70 11.38 -32.26
C CYS A 40 -5.99 12.14 -31.87
N HIS A 41 -5.86 13.46 -32.08
CA HIS A 41 -6.85 14.53 -32.31
C HIS A 41 -7.74 14.99 -31.15
N GLU A 42 -7.66 16.30 -30.91
CA GLU A 42 -8.68 17.16 -30.29
C GLU A 42 -10.03 16.93 -30.97
N GLN A 43 -10.76 15.91 -30.53
CA GLN A 43 -12.21 15.93 -30.64
C GLN A 43 -12.75 16.65 -29.41
N PRO A 44 -13.67 17.62 -29.57
CA PRO A 44 -14.47 18.08 -28.45
C PRO A 44 -15.14 16.86 -27.85
N ASP A 45 -15.00 16.69 -26.53
CA ASP A 45 -15.69 15.69 -25.73
C ASP A 45 -17.20 15.95 -25.81
N ASP A 46 -17.84 15.53 -26.91
CA ASP A 46 -19.29 15.68 -27.17
C ASP A 46 -20.04 14.56 -26.45
N TRP A 47 -19.95 14.55 -25.12
CA TRP A 47 -20.67 13.60 -24.27
C TRP A 47 -22.11 14.07 -24.10
N ALA A 48 -23.01 13.47 -24.88
CA ALA A 48 -24.44 13.69 -24.81
C ALA A 48 -24.97 13.60 -23.36
N PHE A 49 -25.64 14.68 -22.95
CA PHE A 49 -26.45 14.93 -21.75
C PHE A 49 -26.64 13.75 -20.78
N GLU A 50 -26.33 14.00 -19.50
CA GLU A 50 -26.53 13.14 -18.32
C GLU A 50 -28.01 12.84 -17.98
N GLU A 51 -28.93 12.93 -18.95
CA GLU A 51 -30.34 12.61 -18.76
C GLU A 51 -30.64 11.17 -19.15
N GLY A 52 -31.10 10.38 -18.18
CA GLY A 52 -31.53 9.01 -18.39
C GLY A 52 -32.05 8.37 -17.11
N PRO A 53 -32.53 7.11 -17.16
CA PRO A 53 -33.27 6.48 -16.05
C PRO A 53 -32.49 6.30 -14.75
N HIS A 54 -31.19 6.60 -14.75
CA HIS A 54 -30.29 6.48 -13.58
C HIS A 54 -29.51 7.77 -13.33
N SER A 55 -29.97 8.92 -13.83
CA SER A 55 -29.36 10.23 -13.56
C SER A 55 -29.41 10.62 -12.08
N ASP A 56 -30.32 10.01 -11.31
CA ASP A 56 -30.48 10.17 -9.86
C ASP A 56 -29.60 9.24 -9.02
N PHE A 57 -28.76 8.40 -9.65
CA PHE A 57 -27.88 7.49 -8.93
C PHE A 57 -26.90 8.27 -8.04
N SER A 58 -27.08 8.16 -6.72
CA SER A 58 -26.30 8.88 -5.71
C SER A 58 -24.86 8.39 -5.57
N GLY A 59 -24.52 7.28 -6.22
CA GLY A 59 -23.25 6.58 -6.12
C GLY A 59 -23.31 5.38 -5.16
N PRO A 60 -22.22 4.59 -5.08
CA PRO A 60 -22.17 3.36 -4.30
C PRO A 60 -22.16 3.66 -2.79
N THR A 61 -22.92 2.87 -2.03
CA THR A 61 -22.93 2.90 -0.56
C THR A 61 -21.76 2.12 0.04
N SER A 62 -21.16 1.20 -0.72
CA SER A 62 -19.92 0.54 -0.33
C SER A 62 -18.71 1.43 -0.60
N GLY A 63 -17.65 1.20 0.17
CA GLY A 63 -16.37 1.84 0.01
C GLY A 63 -15.21 0.87 -0.16
N CYS A 64 -14.08 1.38 -0.61
CA CYS A 64 -12.81 0.67 -0.58
C CYS A 64 -11.63 1.61 -0.29
N THR A 65 -10.60 1.05 0.32
CA THR A 65 -9.30 1.72 0.43
C THR A 65 -8.54 1.64 -0.90
N ALA A 66 -7.56 2.50 -1.05
CA ALA A 66 -6.61 2.43 -2.16
C ALA A 66 -5.21 2.80 -1.68
N CYS A 67 -4.30 1.82 -1.72
CA CYS A 67 -2.88 2.02 -1.51
C CYS A 67 -2.16 1.62 -2.81
N VAL A 68 -1.56 2.60 -3.49
CA VAL A 68 -1.03 2.47 -4.84
C VAL A 68 0.43 2.87 -4.86
N ALA A 69 1.27 2.03 -5.46
CA ALA A 69 2.67 2.33 -5.72
C ALA A 69 2.94 2.39 -7.23
N ILE A 70 3.58 3.46 -7.68
CA ILE A 70 4.01 3.66 -9.06
C ILE A 70 5.53 3.78 -9.07
N ILE A 71 6.20 2.88 -9.76
CA ILE A 71 7.65 2.95 -9.98
C ILE A 71 7.88 3.43 -11.41
N ARG A 72 8.59 4.54 -11.56
CA ARG A 72 9.01 5.08 -12.85
C ARG A 72 10.46 5.49 -12.77
N ASN A 73 11.31 4.84 -13.57
CA ASN A 73 12.77 5.00 -13.49
C ASN A 73 13.25 4.68 -12.06
N ASN A 74 13.94 5.63 -11.42
CA ASN A 74 14.44 5.51 -10.05
C ASN A 74 13.48 6.06 -8.99
N GLN A 75 12.29 6.51 -9.40
CA GLN A 75 11.37 7.20 -8.51
C GLN A 75 10.18 6.29 -8.15
N LEU A 76 9.90 6.20 -6.86
CA LEU A 76 8.75 5.50 -6.29
C LEU A 76 7.75 6.53 -5.75
N ILE A 77 6.54 6.52 -6.29
CA ILE A 77 5.42 7.36 -5.88
C ILE A 77 4.39 6.46 -5.20
N VAL A 78 4.05 6.76 -3.95
CA VAL A 78 3.05 6.05 -3.17
C VAL A 78 1.88 6.98 -2.88
N ALA A 79 0.68 6.57 -3.26
CA ALA A 79 -0.57 7.27 -2.97
C ALA A 79 -1.45 6.39 -2.08
N ASN A 80 -1.90 6.90 -0.94
CA ASN A 80 -2.76 6.16 -0.01
C ASN A 80 -4.04 6.93 0.33
N ALA A 81 -5.18 6.26 0.25
CA ALA A 81 -6.47 6.71 0.76
C ALA A 81 -7.13 5.52 1.50
N GLY A 82 -7.05 5.54 2.83
CA GLY A 82 -7.49 4.45 3.70
C GLY A 82 -6.41 4.01 4.68
N ASP A 83 -6.60 2.84 5.27
CA ASP A 83 -5.77 2.23 6.30
C ASP A 83 -5.02 0.97 5.83
N SER A 84 -5.01 0.72 4.53
CA SER A 84 -3.95 -0.08 3.91
C SER A 84 -2.62 0.67 3.97
N ARG A 85 -1.50 -0.06 3.94
CA ARG A 85 -0.17 0.52 4.13
C ARG A 85 0.85 0.03 3.12
N CYS A 86 1.76 0.93 2.75
CA CYS A 86 2.93 0.66 1.93
C CYS A 86 4.21 0.87 2.74
N VAL A 87 5.09 -0.12 2.72
CA VAL A 87 6.35 -0.15 3.49
C VAL A 87 7.48 -0.60 2.58
N ILE A 88 8.61 0.09 2.62
CA ILE A 88 9.85 -0.32 1.95
C ILE A 88 10.85 -0.84 2.97
N SER A 89 11.51 -1.96 2.66
CA SER A 89 12.68 -2.43 3.40
C SER A 89 13.94 -1.82 2.79
N ARG A 90 14.73 -1.15 3.64
CA ARG A 90 16.03 -0.60 3.28
C ARG A 90 17.05 -0.98 4.34
N LYS A 91 18.07 -1.76 3.98
CA LYS A 91 19.04 -2.40 4.90
C LYS A 91 18.39 -3.14 6.07
N GLY A 92 17.32 -3.89 5.79
CA GLY A 92 16.56 -4.61 6.83
C GLY A 92 15.74 -3.72 7.77
N GLN A 93 15.64 -2.41 7.53
CA GLN A 93 14.80 -1.51 8.31
C GLN A 93 13.53 -1.14 7.53
N ALA A 94 12.40 -1.14 8.24
CA ALA A 94 11.10 -0.78 7.67
C ALA A 94 10.91 0.73 7.63
N TYR A 95 10.63 1.25 6.45
CA TYR A 95 10.25 2.65 6.25
C TYR A 95 8.82 2.73 5.72
N ASN A 96 7.92 3.31 6.51
CA ASN A 96 6.54 3.52 6.11
C ASN A 96 6.48 4.62 5.03
N LEU A 97 6.05 4.25 3.82
CA LEU A 97 5.88 5.18 2.71
C LEU A 97 4.48 5.80 2.66
N SER A 98 3.52 5.18 3.35
CA SER A 98 2.19 5.73 3.58
C SER A 98 1.87 5.81 5.07
N ARG A 99 0.83 6.58 5.39
CA ARG A 99 0.22 6.66 6.72
C ARG A 99 -1.22 6.18 6.65
N ASP A 100 -1.63 5.38 7.62
CA ASP A 100 -2.99 4.86 7.71
C ASP A 100 -3.95 5.98 8.12
N HIS A 101 -5.04 6.14 7.39
CA HIS A 101 -6.00 7.20 7.62
C HIS A 101 -7.06 6.79 8.65
N LYS A 102 -6.67 6.74 9.92
CA LYS A 102 -7.58 6.43 11.04
C LYS A 102 -8.29 7.69 11.57
N PRO A 103 -9.54 7.60 12.08
CA PRO A 103 -10.32 8.77 12.49
C PRO A 103 -9.70 9.56 13.64
N ASP A 104 -8.93 8.92 14.50
CA ASP A 104 -8.26 9.51 15.67
C ASP A 104 -7.03 10.34 15.31
N LEU A 105 -6.53 10.27 14.08
CA LEU A 105 -5.47 11.14 13.61
C LEU A 105 -5.93 12.60 13.59
N GLU A 106 -5.13 13.49 14.16
CA GLU A 106 -5.54 14.88 14.40
C GLU A 106 -6.02 15.62 13.13
N ALA A 107 -5.31 15.46 12.01
CA ALA A 107 -5.70 16.06 10.73
C ALA A 107 -7.04 15.50 10.19
N GLU A 108 -7.26 14.19 10.34
CA GLU A 108 -8.48 13.53 9.88
C GLU A 108 -9.66 13.90 10.78
N LYS A 109 -9.45 13.88 12.11
CA LYS A 109 -10.41 14.29 13.13
C LYS A 109 -10.86 15.74 12.91
N GLU A 110 -9.92 16.64 12.70
CA GLU A 110 -10.23 18.05 12.43
C GLU A 110 -11.10 18.19 11.18
N ARG A 111 -10.78 17.47 10.09
CA ARG A 111 -11.59 17.46 8.87
C ARG A 111 -13.00 16.92 9.13
N ILE A 112 -13.12 15.78 9.80
CA ILE A 112 -14.40 15.13 10.11
C ILE A 112 -15.32 16.09 10.89
N LEU A 113 -14.79 16.72 11.94
CA LEU A 113 -15.55 17.65 12.78
C LEU A 113 -15.96 18.91 12.01
N LYS A 114 -15.05 19.50 11.22
CA LYS A 114 -15.36 20.66 10.36
C LYS A 114 -16.40 20.34 9.30
N ALA A 115 -16.46 19.08 8.85
CA ALA A 115 -17.45 18.61 7.89
C ALA A 115 -18.83 18.34 8.51
N GLY A 116 -18.97 18.47 9.83
CA GLY A 116 -20.20 18.22 10.59
C GLY A 116 -20.37 16.76 11.03
N GLY A 117 -19.34 15.91 10.85
CA GLY A 117 -19.30 14.57 11.39
C GLY A 117 -18.83 14.53 12.85
N PHE A 118 -18.83 13.33 13.43
CA PHE A 118 -18.31 13.09 14.79
C PHE A 118 -17.53 11.77 14.83
N ILE A 119 -16.79 11.55 15.92
CA ILE A 119 -16.09 10.28 16.16
C ILE A 119 -16.65 9.67 17.44
N HIS A 120 -17.06 8.40 17.35
CA HIS A 120 -17.55 7.63 18.47
C HIS A 120 -16.87 6.26 18.48
N ALA A 121 -16.25 5.90 19.61
CA ALA A 121 -15.50 4.63 19.77
C ALA A 121 -14.50 4.35 18.62
N GLY A 122 -13.74 5.37 18.20
CA GLY A 122 -12.76 5.26 17.11
C GLY A 122 -13.37 5.19 15.70
N ARG A 123 -14.68 5.41 15.56
CA ARG A 123 -15.38 5.32 14.27
C ARG A 123 -16.03 6.64 13.85
N VAL A 124 -15.92 6.96 12.56
CA VAL A 124 -16.58 8.11 11.91
C VAL A 124 -18.09 7.91 11.95
N ASN A 125 -18.79 8.87 12.55
CA ASN A 125 -20.22 8.82 12.86
C ASN A 125 -20.66 7.52 13.55
N GLY A 126 -19.75 6.86 14.28
CA GLY A 126 -20.00 5.56 14.92
C GLY A 126 -20.03 4.36 13.97
N SER A 127 -19.78 4.54 12.66
CA SER A 127 -19.90 3.50 11.64
C SER A 127 -18.53 3.04 11.12
N LEU A 128 -17.78 3.91 10.44
CA LEU A 128 -16.55 3.55 9.74
C LEU A 128 -15.30 3.66 10.62
N ASN A 129 -14.44 2.65 10.62
CA ASN A 129 -13.16 2.61 11.37
C ASN A 129 -11.99 3.29 10.62
N LEU A 130 -12.24 3.89 9.46
CA LEU A 130 -11.29 4.64 8.64
C LEU A 130 -11.87 6.01 8.26
N SER A 131 -11.01 6.89 7.77
CA SER A 131 -11.38 8.28 7.44
C SER A 131 -11.25 8.63 5.96
N ARG A 132 -10.61 7.78 5.14
CA ARG A 132 -10.47 8.01 3.70
C ARG A 132 -10.78 6.74 2.92
N ALA A 133 -11.61 6.85 1.89
CA ALA A 133 -12.01 5.74 1.04
C ALA A 133 -12.57 6.27 -0.28
N ILE A 134 -12.55 5.44 -1.32
CA ILE A 134 -13.33 5.63 -2.55
C ILE A 134 -14.72 5.04 -2.30
N GLY A 135 -15.78 5.66 -2.82
CA GLY A 135 -17.16 5.23 -2.52
C GLY A 135 -17.69 5.89 -1.25
N ASP A 136 -18.42 5.15 -0.39
CA ASP A 136 -18.99 5.65 0.88
C ASP A 136 -19.71 7.00 0.71
N VAL A 137 -20.52 7.12 -0.36
CA VAL A 137 -21.02 8.42 -0.81
C VAL A 137 -21.90 9.10 0.21
N GLU A 138 -22.49 8.37 1.15
CA GLU A 138 -23.30 8.91 2.24
C GLU A 138 -22.52 9.87 3.15
N PHE A 139 -21.20 9.69 3.26
CA PHE A 139 -20.30 10.58 4.02
C PHE A 139 -19.79 11.77 3.20
N LYS A 140 -20.22 11.89 1.94
CA LYS A 140 -19.71 12.83 0.93
C LYS A 140 -20.81 13.70 0.31
N GLN A 141 -21.82 14.05 1.10
CA GLN A 141 -23.01 14.78 0.65
C GLN A 141 -23.03 16.27 1.02
N ASN A 142 -21.98 16.78 1.66
CA ASN A 142 -21.95 18.18 2.05
C ASN A 142 -21.70 19.06 0.81
N LYS A 143 -22.78 19.70 0.32
CA LYS A 143 -22.77 20.54 -0.90
C LYS A 143 -21.96 21.83 -0.78
N PHE A 144 -21.60 22.22 0.43
CA PHE A 144 -20.86 23.46 0.70
C PHE A 144 -19.36 23.23 0.89
N LEU A 145 -18.93 21.97 0.89
CA LEU A 145 -17.53 21.60 1.05
C LEU A 145 -17.00 20.96 -0.24
N PRO A 146 -15.74 21.23 -0.59
CA PRO A 146 -15.10 20.51 -1.68
C PRO A 146 -14.87 19.04 -1.32
N VAL A 147 -14.59 18.20 -2.32
CA VAL A 147 -14.51 16.73 -2.19
C VAL A 147 -13.44 16.26 -1.19
N GLU A 148 -12.37 17.03 -1.04
CA GLU A 148 -11.27 16.77 -0.10
C GLU A 148 -11.59 17.12 1.35
N LYS A 149 -12.68 17.87 1.60
CA LYS A 149 -13.10 18.33 2.94
C LYS A 149 -14.38 17.65 3.44
N GLN A 150 -14.83 16.59 2.78
CA GLN A 150 -15.96 15.77 3.23
C GLN A 150 -15.62 14.99 4.51
N ILE A 151 -16.63 14.40 5.16
CA ILE A 151 -16.44 13.60 6.38
C ILE A 151 -15.48 12.44 6.11
N VAL A 152 -15.72 11.70 5.02
CA VAL A 152 -14.78 10.74 4.41
C VAL A 152 -14.35 11.31 3.07
N THR A 153 -13.08 11.18 2.69
CA THR A 153 -12.61 11.65 1.38
C THR A 153 -11.84 10.58 0.63
N ALA A 154 -11.91 10.59 -0.70
CA ALA A 154 -11.07 9.79 -1.58
C ALA A 154 -9.73 10.48 -1.92
N ASN A 155 -9.46 11.67 -1.37
CA ASN A 155 -8.22 12.38 -1.62
C ASN A 155 -7.02 11.66 -0.99
N PRO A 156 -6.05 11.16 -1.76
CA PRO A 156 -4.94 10.41 -1.21
C PRO A 156 -3.85 11.33 -0.64
N ASP A 157 -3.13 10.84 0.35
CA ASP A 157 -1.80 11.36 0.68
C ASP A 157 -0.79 10.77 -0.32
N ILE A 158 0.10 11.61 -0.86
CA ILE A 158 1.09 11.20 -1.86
C ILE A 158 2.49 11.44 -1.31
N ASN A 159 3.31 10.40 -1.33
CA ASN A 159 4.72 10.45 -0.97
C ASN A 159 5.57 10.03 -2.18
N THR A 160 6.68 10.72 -2.42
CA THR A 160 7.61 10.41 -3.51
C THR A 160 9.00 10.26 -2.95
N VAL A 161 9.63 9.12 -3.24
CA VAL A 161 10.99 8.80 -2.79
C VAL A 161 11.85 8.35 -3.96
N GLU A 162 13.14 8.67 -3.90
CA GLU A 162 14.13 8.09 -4.81
C GLU A 162 14.58 6.74 -4.24
N LEU A 163 14.56 5.73 -5.11
CA LEU A 163 15.09 4.41 -4.82
C LEU A 163 16.61 4.47 -4.77
N CYS A 164 17.22 3.60 -3.97
CA CYS A 164 18.66 3.41 -3.94
C CYS A 164 19.02 1.92 -3.83
N ASP A 165 20.31 1.61 -3.98
CA ASP A 165 20.82 0.23 -3.97
C ASP A 165 20.62 -0.49 -2.62
N ASP A 166 20.28 0.28 -1.58
CA ASP A 166 20.00 -0.23 -0.25
C ASP A 166 18.54 -0.71 -0.08
N ASP A 167 17.66 -0.40 -1.05
CA ASP A 167 16.27 -0.85 -1.07
C ASP A 167 16.16 -2.30 -1.52
N GLU A 168 15.49 -3.12 -0.70
CA GLU A 168 15.49 -4.57 -0.87
C GLU A 168 14.16 -5.07 -1.46
N PHE A 169 13.06 -4.64 -0.86
CA PHE A 169 11.72 -4.95 -1.33
C PHE A 169 10.69 -3.92 -0.83
N LEU A 170 9.56 -3.87 -1.53
CA LEU A 170 8.39 -3.07 -1.21
C LEU A 170 7.23 -3.99 -0.85
N VAL A 171 6.45 -3.64 0.16
CA VAL A 171 5.25 -4.36 0.60
C VAL A 171 4.06 -3.41 0.56
N LEU A 172 2.97 -3.87 -0.04
CA LEU A 172 1.64 -3.26 0.08
C LEU A 172 0.71 -4.30 0.68
N ALA A 173 0.01 -3.96 1.76
CA ALA A 173 -0.98 -4.86 2.34
C ALA A 173 -2.18 -4.11 2.95
N CYS A 174 -3.30 -4.82 3.11
CA CYS A 174 -4.44 -4.33 3.88
C CYS A 174 -4.21 -4.45 5.40
N ASP A 175 -5.11 -3.83 6.16
CA ASP A 175 -5.14 -3.83 7.63
C ASP A 175 -5.24 -5.24 8.23
N GLY A 176 -5.87 -6.20 7.55
CA GLY A 176 -5.84 -7.61 7.97
C GLY A 176 -4.44 -8.19 8.20
N ILE A 177 -3.38 -7.60 7.63
CA ILE A 177 -1.98 -7.93 7.94
C ILE A 177 -1.40 -6.95 8.99
N TRP A 178 -1.64 -5.65 8.82
CA TRP A 178 -1.02 -4.61 9.67
C TRP A 178 -1.58 -4.53 11.10
N ASP A 179 -2.78 -5.07 11.32
CA ASP A 179 -3.36 -5.24 12.65
C ASP A 179 -2.67 -6.39 13.41
N CYS A 180 -2.06 -7.34 12.70
CA CYS A 180 -1.34 -8.48 13.28
C CYS A 180 0.16 -8.25 13.45
N MET A 181 0.75 -7.43 12.59
CA MET A 181 2.19 -7.22 12.53
C MET A 181 2.53 -5.74 12.35
N SER A 182 3.45 -5.23 13.17
CA SER A 182 4.08 -3.94 12.91
C SER A 182 4.91 -3.99 11.62
N SER A 183 5.19 -2.81 11.05
CA SER A 183 5.98 -2.70 9.83
C SER A 183 7.35 -3.39 9.93
N GLN A 184 8.04 -3.24 11.06
CA GLN A 184 9.34 -3.87 11.27
C GLN A 184 9.23 -5.39 11.42
N GLN A 185 8.24 -5.87 12.20
CA GLN A 185 8.02 -7.32 12.35
C GLN A 185 7.76 -8.00 11.00
N LEU A 186 6.97 -7.36 10.11
CA LEU A 186 6.72 -7.91 8.79
C LEU A 186 7.97 -7.91 7.92
N VAL A 187 8.77 -6.83 7.94
CA VAL A 187 10.04 -6.75 7.20
C VAL A 187 11.02 -7.83 7.67
N ASP A 188 11.19 -7.99 8.98
CA ASP A 188 12.08 -9.01 9.56
C ASP A 188 11.64 -10.42 9.15
N PHE A 189 10.34 -10.69 9.21
CA PHE A 189 9.79 -11.99 8.84
C PHE A 189 9.92 -12.28 7.34
N ILE A 190 9.66 -11.29 6.47
CA ILE A 190 9.88 -11.44 5.02
C ILE A 190 11.36 -11.73 4.74
N HIS A 191 12.28 -11.03 5.41
CA HIS A 191 13.70 -11.29 5.32
C HIS A 191 14.03 -12.75 5.66
N GLU A 192 13.52 -13.27 6.78
CA GLU A 192 13.69 -14.67 7.16
C GLU A 192 13.18 -15.62 6.06
N GLN A 193 11.96 -15.39 5.56
CA GLN A 193 11.35 -16.26 4.55
C GLN A 193 12.04 -16.18 3.19
N LEU A 194 12.66 -15.06 2.83
CA LEU A 194 13.43 -14.93 1.59
C LEU A 194 14.72 -15.78 1.59
N HIS A 195 15.20 -16.24 2.75
CA HIS A 195 16.33 -17.17 2.83
C HIS A 195 15.91 -18.63 2.61
N SER A 196 14.67 -18.98 2.93
CA SER A 196 14.17 -20.36 2.89
C SER A 196 13.31 -20.65 1.64
N GLU A 197 12.59 -19.65 1.14
CA GLU A 197 11.64 -19.79 0.05
C GLU A 197 12.17 -19.18 -1.25
N ASN A 198 12.03 -19.90 -2.36
CA ASN A 198 12.51 -19.45 -3.68
C ASN A 198 11.48 -18.62 -4.47
N LYS A 199 10.23 -18.55 -3.99
CA LYS A 199 9.11 -17.88 -4.68
C LYS A 199 8.49 -16.84 -3.75
N LEU A 200 8.29 -15.62 -4.25
CA LEU A 200 7.62 -14.57 -3.50
C LEU A 200 6.18 -14.94 -3.12
N SER A 201 5.49 -15.77 -3.92
CA SER A 201 4.16 -16.26 -3.57
C SER A 201 4.18 -17.10 -2.29
N ALA A 202 5.19 -17.95 -2.10
CA ALA A 202 5.34 -18.75 -0.88
C ALA A 202 5.66 -17.85 0.32
N VAL A 203 6.48 -16.82 0.14
CA VAL A 203 6.71 -15.80 1.19
C VAL A 203 5.40 -15.12 1.59
N CYS A 204 4.54 -14.77 0.62
CA CYS A 204 3.22 -14.21 0.89
C CYS A 204 2.33 -15.18 1.67
N GLU A 205 2.28 -16.45 1.28
CA GLU A 205 1.53 -17.50 1.98
C GLU A 205 1.99 -17.64 3.43
N ARG A 206 3.30 -17.62 3.70
CA ARG A 206 3.86 -17.67 5.07
C ARG A 206 3.42 -16.48 5.92
N VAL A 207 3.38 -15.28 5.34
CA VAL A 207 2.90 -14.08 6.04
C VAL A 207 1.42 -14.20 6.37
N LEU A 208 0.61 -14.64 5.40
CA LEU A 208 -0.83 -14.85 5.58
C LEU A 208 -1.08 -15.88 6.69
N ASP A 209 -0.42 -17.03 6.64
CA ASP A 209 -0.49 -18.08 7.66
C ASP A 209 -0.08 -17.57 9.05
N ARG A 210 0.91 -16.68 9.11
CA ARG A 210 1.39 -16.10 10.37
C ARG A 210 0.39 -15.13 11.01
N CYS A 211 -0.42 -14.48 10.19
CA CYS A 211 -1.46 -13.53 10.61
C CYS A 211 -2.80 -14.22 10.90
N LEU A 212 -3.04 -15.43 10.36
CA LEU A 212 -4.28 -16.16 10.61
C LEU A 212 -4.50 -16.43 12.09
N ALA A 213 -5.68 -16.04 12.57
CA ALA A 213 -6.08 -16.29 13.94
C ALA A 213 -6.24 -17.80 14.20
N PRO A 214 -5.77 -18.33 15.35
CA PRO A 214 -6.06 -19.71 15.73
C PRO A 214 -7.55 -19.89 16.10
N SER A 215 -8.25 -18.80 16.44
CA SER A 215 -9.68 -18.77 16.74
C SER A 215 -10.26 -17.37 16.54
N THR A 216 -11.57 -17.28 16.29
CA THR A 216 -12.27 -16.00 16.09
C THR A 216 -12.56 -15.21 17.37
N ALA A 217 -12.15 -15.71 18.54
CA ALA A 217 -12.46 -15.09 19.83
C ALA A 217 -11.72 -13.75 20.05
N GLY A 218 -10.56 -13.56 19.42
CA GLY A 218 -9.71 -12.38 19.59
C GLY A 218 -9.90 -11.28 18.55
N GLY A 219 -10.61 -11.54 17.44
CA GLY A 219 -10.83 -10.59 16.34
C GLY A 219 -9.61 -10.32 15.44
N GLU A 220 -8.40 -10.24 16.00
CA GLU A 220 -7.14 -10.15 15.25
C GLU A 220 -6.95 -11.39 14.36
N GLY A 221 -6.52 -11.21 13.11
CA GLY A 221 -6.29 -12.31 12.17
C GLY A 221 -7.55 -12.96 11.59
N CYS A 222 -8.72 -12.31 11.75
CA CYS A 222 -10.02 -12.78 11.25
C CYS A 222 -10.52 -12.03 10.02
N ASP A 223 -9.77 -11.04 9.54
CA ASP A 223 -10.15 -10.21 8.39
C ASP A 223 -9.69 -10.81 7.06
N ASN A 224 -10.18 -10.24 5.95
CA ASN A 224 -9.59 -10.46 4.64
C ASN A 224 -8.14 -9.97 4.63
N MET A 225 -7.28 -10.76 4.00
CA MET A 225 -5.86 -10.43 3.89
C MET A 225 -5.43 -10.42 2.43
N THR A 226 -4.79 -9.34 2.03
CA THR A 226 -4.21 -9.16 0.70
C THR A 226 -2.87 -8.48 0.87
N MET A 227 -1.85 -9.03 0.21
CA MET A 227 -0.49 -8.50 0.22
C MET A 227 0.17 -8.64 -1.15
N ILE A 228 0.98 -7.64 -1.49
CA ILE A 228 1.86 -7.62 -2.66
C ILE A 228 3.28 -7.36 -2.16
N VAL A 229 4.22 -8.22 -2.57
CA VAL A 229 5.66 -8.03 -2.34
C VAL A 229 6.34 -7.81 -3.68
N VAL A 230 7.10 -6.72 -3.79
CA VAL A 230 7.92 -6.39 -4.96
C VAL A 230 9.38 -6.40 -4.52
N GLN A 231 10.12 -7.44 -4.93
CA GLN A 231 11.56 -7.52 -4.67
C GLN A 231 12.34 -6.74 -5.72
N PHE A 232 13.23 -5.84 -5.28
CA PHE A 232 14.08 -5.08 -6.19
C PHE A 232 15.25 -5.94 -6.66
N LYS A 233 15.63 -5.80 -7.93
CA LYS A 233 16.83 -6.45 -8.46
C LYS A 233 18.03 -5.61 -8.05
N LYS A 234 18.98 -6.21 -7.34
CA LYS A 234 20.29 -5.58 -7.16
C LYS A 234 20.95 -5.41 -8.53
N PRO A 235 21.61 -4.27 -8.81
CA PRO A 235 22.42 -4.12 -10.01
C PRO A 235 23.42 -5.28 -10.08
N ILE A 236 23.47 -5.95 -11.23
CA ILE A 236 24.45 -7.00 -11.51
C ILE A 236 25.83 -6.33 -11.53
N GLY A 237 26.51 -6.29 -10.38
CA GLY A 237 27.77 -5.57 -10.21
C GLY A 237 28.17 -5.25 -8.76
N SER A 238 27.28 -5.36 -7.77
CA SER A 238 27.63 -5.07 -6.36
C SER A 238 28.20 -6.26 -5.58
N THR A 239 28.78 -7.25 -6.25
CA THR A 239 29.61 -8.28 -5.60
C THR A 239 31.08 -7.85 -5.64
N ALA A 240 31.45 -6.95 -4.74
CA ALA A 240 32.82 -6.67 -4.27
C ALA A 240 32.65 -5.72 -3.06
N SER A 241 33.17 -5.95 -1.86
CA SER A 241 34.25 -6.81 -1.39
C SER A 241 34.12 -6.91 0.13
N ALA A 242 33.96 -8.12 0.67
CA ALA A 242 34.13 -8.40 2.09
C ALA A 242 35.05 -9.61 2.22
N ASP A 243 36.29 -9.44 1.79
CA ASP A 243 37.42 -10.32 2.10
C ASP A 243 38.70 -9.47 2.00
N GLU A 244 38.85 -8.50 2.92
CA GLU A 244 40.18 -8.04 3.28
C GLU A 244 40.70 -8.92 4.42
N ASN A 245 41.40 -9.95 3.97
CA ASN A 245 42.24 -10.85 4.72
C ASN A 245 43.31 -10.04 5.48
N SER A 246 43.20 -9.95 6.80
CA SER A 246 44.25 -9.36 7.64
C SER A 246 45.40 -10.34 7.81
N SER A 247 46.31 -10.41 6.83
CA SER A 247 47.62 -11.04 7.01
C SER A 247 48.55 -10.07 7.74
N GLN A 248 48.79 -10.34 9.03
CA GLN A 248 49.88 -9.72 9.77
C GLN A 248 51.23 -10.22 9.23
N PRO A 249 52.26 -9.38 9.11
CA PRO A 249 53.62 -9.86 8.91
C PRO A 249 54.24 -10.25 10.26
N GLU A 250 54.70 -11.49 10.38
CA GLU A 250 55.57 -11.95 11.47
C GLU A 250 56.90 -11.18 11.48
N PRO A 251 57.44 -10.77 12.64
CA PRO A 251 58.83 -10.35 12.72
C PRO A 251 59.74 -11.58 12.87
N ALA A 252 60.69 -11.71 11.95
CA ALA A 252 61.75 -12.69 11.96
C ALA A 252 62.57 -12.64 13.27
N GLY A 253 62.63 -13.77 13.97
CA GLY A 253 63.56 -13.99 15.07
C GLY A 253 64.99 -14.11 14.57
N ALA A 254 65.90 -13.34 15.19
CA ALA A 254 67.33 -13.57 15.11
C ALA A 254 67.87 -13.73 16.54
N ASP A 255 68.24 -14.97 16.86
CA ASP A 255 69.00 -15.37 18.03
C ASP A 255 70.44 -14.81 17.97
N SER A 256 70.88 -14.12 19.03
CA SER A 256 72.30 -14.09 19.41
C SER A 256 72.51 -13.82 20.91
N LYS A 257 72.74 -14.91 21.65
CA LYS A 257 73.50 -15.19 22.89
C LYS A 257 73.88 -14.09 23.92
N PRO A 258 74.07 -14.50 25.20
CA PRO A 258 74.24 -13.59 26.35
C PRO A 258 75.70 -13.22 26.66
N GLY A 259 75.91 -12.06 27.26
CA GLY A 259 77.18 -11.64 27.85
C GLY A 259 76.98 -10.61 28.97
N LYS A 260 77.28 -11.01 30.21
CA LYS A 260 77.48 -10.14 31.38
C LYS A 260 78.72 -9.25 31.21
N VAL A 261 78.75 -8.15 31.98
CA VAL A 261 79.86 -7.25 32.44
C VAL A 261 79.40 -5.81 32.17
N ASN A 262 79.27 -4.86 33.11
CA ASN A 262 79.69 -4.63 34.49
C ASN A 262 78.54 -3.99 35.27
#